data_AF-A0A662TMQ7-F1
#
_entry.id   AF-A0A662TMQ7-F1
#
_cell.length_a   1.000
_cell.length_b   1.000
_cell.length_c   1.000
_cell.angle_alpha   90.00
_cell.angle_beta   90.00
_cell.angle_gamma   90.00
#
_symmetry.space_group_name_H-M   'P 1'
#
loop_
_entity.id
_entity.type
_entity.pdbx_description
1 polymer ?
#
loop_
_entity_poly.entity_id
_entity_poly.type
_entity_poly.pdbx_seq_one_letter_code
_entity_poly.pdbx_strand_id
1 'polypeptide(L)'
;PSSKAIVSASFTVTWVASDAISYIAYSEVSIDDGSWVRVSGFNYTVVGLSSGVHKICVRVTDAAGWQSTDLRLVTVDAEPPTVRITEPSNETTINATHVRVCWTATDDMSGCAFYEVFVNESLVANTTSLYTEVFFPEAGTYTITVVARDYAGNTAQSMVVVQVIAPYPATEEGHQPSSTPTPSAETSESSTVEAPSAAASEGSLGQPTHQRKWVMFALLLLLVAPAIFFVFIKRKKLRAIVRRGSSKGEGR
;
A
#
# COMPACT_ATOMS: atom_id res chain seq x y z
N PRO A 1 16.12 -0.49 6.40
CA PRO A 1 15.00 -0.74 7.35
C PRO A 1 15.17 0.04 8.66
N SER A 2 14.14 0.75 9.15
CA SER A 2 14.21 1.41 10.46
C SER A 2 14.53 0.39 11.57
N SER A 3 15.05 0.84 12.72
CA SER A 3 15.18 -0.06 13.87
C SER A 3 13.80 -0.62 14.21
N LYS A 4 13.63 -1.95 14.17
CA LYS A 4 12.37 -2.70 14.31
C LYS A 4 11.50 -2.86 13.05
N ALA A 5 11.99 -2.52 11.86
CA ALA A 5 11.30 -2.90 10.64
C ALA A 5 11.30 -4.43 10.48
N ILE A 6 10.16 -4.97 10.07
CA ILE A 6 10.03 -6.33 9.53
C ILE A 6 10.16 -6.22 8.01
N VAL A 7 11.02 -7.04 7.41
CA VAL A 7 11.33 -7.00 5.98
C VAL A 7 11.38 -8.40 5.40
N SER A 8 11.14 -8.53 4.11
CA SER A 8 11.33 -9.80 3.40
C SER A 8 12.80 -10.24 3.41
N ALA A 9 13.06 -11.47 2.95
CA ALA A 9 14.40 -12.06 2.84
C ALA A 9 15.41 -11.20 2.06
N SER A 10 14.94 -10.30 1.19
CA SER A 10 15.79 -9.42 0.38
C SER A 10 15.29 -7.99 0.46
N PHE A 11 16.18 -7.07 0.83
CA PHE A 11 15.84 -5.66 1.02
C PHE A 11 17.03 -4.77 0.74
N THR A 12 16.75 -3.50 0.44
CA THR A 12 17.79 -2.49 0.24
C THR A 12 18.02 -1.71 1.52
N VAL A 13 19.28 -1.67 1.93
CA VAL A 13 19.80 -0.76 2.96
C VAL A 13 20.23 0.51 2.24
N THR A 14 19.80 1.67 2.72
CA THR A 14 20.27 2.98 2.24
C THR A 14 20.88 3.73 3.41
N TRP A 15 21.79 4.66 3.18
CA TRP A 15 22.27 5.53 4.24
C TRP A 15 22.56 6.92 3.69
N VAL A 16 22.80 7.85 4.59
CA VAL A 16 23.35 9.15 4.27
C VAL A 16 24.63 9.30 5.08
N ALA A 17 25.71 9.74 4.43
CA ALA A 17 26.92 10.17 5.10
C ALA A 17 27.37 11.50 4.52
N SER A 18 27.86 12.37 5.39
CA SER A 18 28.39 13.67 5.02
C SER A 18 29.65 13.98 5.80
N ASP A 19 30.59 14.60 5.14
CA ASP A 19 31.79 15.15 5.76
C ASP A 19 31.87 16.63 5.39
N ALA A 20 32.06 17.49 6.38
CA ALA A 20 32.08 18.94 6.20
C ALA A 20 33.43 19.47 5.69
N ILE A 21 34.45 18.62 5.61
CA ILE A 21 35.86 19.01 5.42
C ILE A 21 36.55 18.09 4.41
N SER A 22 36.25 16.80 4.46
CA SER A 22 36.61 15.81 3.45
C SER A 22 35.42 15.44 2.57
N TYR A 23 35.66 14.55 1.60
CA TYR A 23 34.62 13.74 0.98
C TYR A 23 34.68 12.30 1.52
N ILE A 24 33.56 11.58 1.42
CA ILE A 24 33.49 10.16 1.76
C ILE A 24 34.28 9.38 0.70
N ALA A 25 35.34 8.68 1.13
CA ALA A 25 36.15 7.89 0.22
C ALA A 25 35.45 6.58 -0.15
N TYR A 26 34.84 5.91 0.82
CA TYR A 26 34.10 4.67 0.61
C TYR A 26 33.19 4.29 1.77
N SER A 27 32.23 3.41 1.46
CA SER A 27 31.38 2.74 2.43
C SER A 27 31.64 1.24 2.41
N GLU A 28 31.38 0.58 3.52
CA GLU A 28 31.40 -0.87 3.67
C GLU A 28 30.17 -1.31 4.46
N VAL A 29 29.66 -2.51 4.14
CA VAL A 29 28.52 -3.12 4.83
C VAL A 29 28.93 -4.49 5.38
N SER A 30 28.49 -4.81 6.59
CA SER A 30 28.64 -6.13 7.21
C SER A 30 27.27 -6.58 7.71
N ILE A 31 26.98 -7.88 7.51
CA ILE A 31 25.74 -8.54 7.92
C ILE A 31 26.13 -9.62 8.93
N ASP A 32 25.50 -9.62 10.11
CA ASP A 32 25.71 -10.62 11.18
C ASP A 32 27.16 -10.88 11.57
N ASP A 33 27.96 -9.82 11.72
CA ASP A 33 29.42 -9.88 11.98
C ASP A 33 30.23 -10.58 10.87
N GLY A 34 29.64 -10.78 9.70
CA GLY A 34 30.34 -11.27 8.53
C GLY A 34 31.36 -10.28 7.98
N SER A 35 32.07 -10.72 6.93
CA SER A 35 33.07 -9.91 6.24
C SER A 35 32.51 -8.57 5.75
N TRP A 36 33.32 -7.52 5.89
CA TRP A 36 32.98 -6.20 5.35
C TRP A 36 33.06 -6.22 3.81
N VAL A 37 31.96 -5.83 3.18
CA VAL A 37 31.85 -5.70 1.72
C VAL A 37 31.93 -4.23 1.37
N ARG A 38 32.88 -3.85 0.52
CA ARG A 38 33.01 -2.48 0.01
C ARG A 38 31.93 -2.20 -1.02
N VAL A 39 31.28 -1.04 -0.91
CA VAL A 39 30.16 -0.65 -1.78
C VAL A 39 30.40 0.72 -2.41
N SER A 40 30.00 0.87 -3.67
CA SER A 40 30.00 2.14 -4.36
C SER A 40 28.66 2.85 -4.12
N GLY A 41 28.69 3.99 -3.42
CA GLY A 41 27.51 4.79 -3.13
C GLY A 41 26.97 4.61 -1.71
N PHE A 42 25.67 4.87 -1.57
CA PHE A 42 24.98 4.96 -0.28
C PHE A 42 23.79 3.99 -0.17
N ASN A 43 23.87 2.87 -0.88
CA ASN A 43 22.92 1.79 -0.79
C ASN A 43 23.60 0.42 -0.96
N TYR A 44 22.94 -0.62 -0.46
CA TYR A 44 23.36 -2.01 -0.57
C TYR A 44 22.14 -2.92 -0.53
N THR A 45 22.03 -3.85 -1.48
CA THR A 45 20.96 -4.84 -1.50
C THR A 45 21.42 -6.10 -0.78
N VAL A 46 20.72 -6.41 0.30
CA VAL A 46 20.82 -7.67 1.03
C VAL A 46 19.91 -8.68 0.34
N VAL A 47 20.40 -9.91 0.16
CA VAL A 47 19.65 -10.98 -0.53
C VAL A 47 19.65 -12.25 0.30
N GLY A 48 18.48 -12.91 0.36
CA GLY A 48 18.34 -14.27 0.86
C GLY A 48 18.66 -14.48 2.34
N LEU A 49 18.35 -13.53 3.21
CA LEU A 49 18.40 -13.78 4.66
C LEU A 49 17.25 -14.69 5.10
N SER A 50 17.54 -15.59 6.02
CA SER A 50 16.54 -16.41 6.70
C SER A 50 15.65 -15.57 7.61
N SER A 51 14.50 -16.10 8.02
CA SER A 51 13.69 -15.45 9.06
C SER A 51 14.45 -15.33 10.38
N GLY A 52 14.36 -14.18 11.05
CA GLY A 52 15.06 -13.91 12.30
C GLY A 52 15.56 -12.47 12.45
N VAL A 53 16.24 -12.19 13.56
CA VAL A 53 16.84 -10.87 13.80
C VAL A 53 18.24 -10.83 13.22
N HIS A 54 18.48 -9.91 12.30
CA HIS A 54 19.77 -9.71 11.65
C HIS A 54 20.38 -8.36 12.04
N LYS A 55 21.71 -8.35 12.12
CA LYS A 55 22.51 -7.16 12.40
C LYS A 55 23.09 -6.62 11.10
N ILE A 56 22.77 -5.37 10.81
CA ILE A 56 23.25 -4.63 9.65
C ILE A 56 24.18 -3.53 10.15
N CYS A 57 25.46 -3.63 9.78
CA CYS A 57 26.47 -2.63 10.10
C CYS A 57 26.89 -1.91 8.84
N VAL A 58 26.90 -0.57 8.88
CA VAL A 58 27.43 0.28 7.81
C VAL A 58 28.59 1.07 8.37
N ARG A 59 29.75 0.98 7.70
CA ARG A 59 30.95 1.75 8.03
C ARG A 59 31.28 2.67 6.86
N VAL A 60 31.52 3.93 7.16
CA VAL A 60 31.95 4.93 6.18
C VAL A 60 33.34 5.42 6.54
N THR A 61 34.21 5.51 5.54
CA THR A 61 35.59 5.99 5.68
C THR A 61 35.79 7.24 4.83
N ASP A 62 36.33 8.30 5.43
CA ASP A 62 36.69 9.53 4.72
C ASP A 62 38.04 9.43 4.01
N ALA A 63 38.39 10.44 3.21
CA ALA A 63 39.69 10.50 2.51
C ALA A 63 40.92 10.59 3.44
N ALA A 64 40.73 10.98 4.70
CA ALA A 64 41.77 11.03 5.72
C ALA A 64 41.88 9.73 6.55
N GLY A 65 41.07 8.72 6.25
CA GLY A 65 41.07 7.40 6.90
C GLY A 65 40.24 7.32 8.18
N TRP A 66 39.46 8.34 8.53
CA TRP A 66 38.57 8.28 9.69
C TRP A 66 37.33 7.48 9.38
N GLN A 67 36.91 6.68 10.36
CA GLN A 67 35.79 5.76 10.23
C GLN A 67 34.65 6.13 11.17
N SER A 68 33.42 6.04 10.69
CA SER A 68 32.21 6.04 11.50
C SER A 68 31.40 4.79 11.17
N THR A 69 30.81 4.17 12.18
CA THR A 69 30.00 2.95 12.02
C THR A 69 28.63 3.15 12.64
N ASP A 70 27.58 2.75 11.94
CA ASP A 70 26.22 2.63 12.46
C ASP A 70 25.76 1.17 12.41
N LEU A 71 24.87 0.82 13.34
CA LEU A 71 24.34 -0.53 13.52
C LEU A 71 22.83 -0.48 13.64
N ARG A 72 22.15 -1.32 12.84
CA ARG A 72 20.73 -1.60 13.01
C ARG A 72 20.45 -3.09 13.14
N LEU A 73 19.46 -3.38 13.97
CA LEU A 73 18.80 -4.68 14.02
C LEU A 73 17.54 -4.60 13.16
N VAL A 74 17.37 -5.60 12.31
CA VAL A 74 16.21 -5.77 11.43
C VAL A 74 15.63 -7.14 11.67
N THR A 75 14.30 -7.27 11.67
CA THR A 75 13.66 -8.58 11.70
C THR A 75 13.36 -8.95 10.27
N VAL A 76 13.90 -10.07 9.80
CA VAL A 76 13.59 -10.65 8.50
C VAL A 76 12.49 -11.67 8.72
N ASP A 77 11.47 -11.60 7.86
CA ASP A 77 10.50 -12.66 7.66
C ASP A 77 10.59 -13.10 6.19
N ALA A 78 11.07 -14.31 5.97
CA ALA A 78 11.29 -14.89 4.66
C ALA A 78 10.13 -15.77 4.18
N GLU A 79 9.13 -16.01 5.03
CA GLU A 79 8.06 -16.97 4.76
C GLU A 79 6.83 -16.24 4.22
N PRO A 80 6.25 -16.67 3.09
CA PRO A 80 4.97 -16.14 2.64
C PRO A 80 3.82 -16.51 3.57
N PRO A 81 2.75 -15.70 3.60
CA PRO A 81 1.52 -16.08 4.29
C PRO A 81 0.91 -17.33 3.65
N THR A 82 0.05 -18.06 4.37
CA THR A 82 -0.88 -19.01 3.76
C THR A 82 -2.17 -18.30 3.38
N VAL A 83 -2.80 -18.70 2.27
CA VAL A 83 -4.11 -18.19 1.86
C VAL A 83 -4.92 -19.27 1.16
N ARG A 84 -6.21 -19.33 1.43
CA ARG A 84 -7.14 -20.26 0.79
C ARG A 84 -8.53 -19.63 0.64
N ILE A 85 -9.03 -19.60 -0.58
CA ILE A 85 -10.44 -19.27 -0.86
C ILE A 85 -11.31 -20.39 -0.28
N THR A 86 -12.25 -20.03 0.58
CA THR A 86 -13.21 -20.97 1.19
C THR A 86 -14.54 -20.94 0.47
N GLU A 87 -14.93 -19.79 -0.06
CA GLU A 87 -16.14 -19.60 -0.85
C GLU A 87 -15.89 -18.56 -1.96
N PRO A 88 -16.43 -18.76 -3.17
CA PRO A 88 -17.03 -20.00 -3.66
C PRO A 88 -16.01 -21.15 -3.76
N SER A 89 -16.48 -22.40 -3.72
CA SER A 89 -15.63 -23.55 -4.00
C SER A 89 -15.23 -23.59 -5.48
N ASN A 90 -14.09 -24.20 -5.79
CA ASN A 90 -13.67 -24.39 -7.18
C ASN A 90 -14.73 -25.14 -7.99
N GLU A 91 -14.92 -24.74 -9.24
CA GLU A 91 -15.86 -25.30 -10.22
C GLU A 91 -17.34 -25.18 -9.82
N THR A 92 -17.67 -24.28 -8.89
CA THR A 92 -19.07 -24.03 -8.53
C THR A 92 -19.81 -23.31 -9.65
N THR A 93 -21.02 -23.77 -9.99
CA THR A 93 -21.98 -23.02 -10.81
C THR A 93 -22.76 -22.04 -9.94
N ILE A 94 -22.72 -20.76 -10.29
CA ILE A 94 -23.34 -19.67 -9.54
C ILE A 94 -24.47 -19.05 -10.36
N ASN A 95 -25.63 -18.94 -9.74
CA ASN A 95 -26.82 -18.30 -10.30
C ASN A 95 -27.11 -16.98 -9.57
N ALA A 96 -26.13 -16.08 -9.58
CA ALA A 96 -26.19 -14.76 -8.94
C ALA A 96 -25.17 -13.82 -9.61
N THR A 97 -25.49 -12.53 -9.65
CA THR A 97 -24.58 -11.49 -10.19
C THR A 97 -23.67 -10.90 -9.12
N HIS A 98 -24.02 -11.03 -7.84
CA HIS A 98 -23.18 -10.61 -6.71
C HIS A 98 -22.87 -11.83 -5.87
N VAL A 99 -21.58 -12.06 -5.63
CA VAL A 99 -21.09 -13.24 -4.93
C VAL A 99 -20.14 -12.80 -3.84
N ARG A 100 -20.39 -13.28 -2.64
CA ARG A 100 -19.45 -13.17 -1.55
C ARG A 100 -18.30 -14.13 -1.78
N VAL A 101 -17.09 -13.59 -1.87
CA VAL A 101 -15.84 -14.35 -1.88
C VAL A 101 -15.26 -14.29 -0.47
N CYS A 102 -15.03 -15.44 0.12
CA CYS A 102 -14.47 -15.63 1.46
C CYS A 102 -13.14 -16.37 1.37
N TRP A 103 -12.19 -16.04 2.26
CA TRP A 103 -10.93 -16.76 2.38
C TRP A 103 -10.44 -16.82 3.82
N THR A 104 -9.49 -17.72 4.06
CA THR A 104 -8.67 -17.74 5.27
C THR A 104 -7.23 -17.40 4.89
N ALA A 105 -6.53 -16.68 5.77
CA ALA A 105 -5.11 -16.45 5.62
C ALA A 105 -4.43 -16.38 6.99
N THR A 106 -3.19 -16.86 7.07
CA THR A 106 -2.36 -16.82 8.28
C THR A 106 -0.92 -16.53 7.92
N ASP A 107 -0.20 -15.91 8.84
CA ASP A 107 1.24 -15.72 8.78
C ASP A 107 1.78 -15.73 10.21
N ASP A 108 2.86 -16.47 10.45
CA ASP A 108 3.32 -16.78 11.81
C ASP A 108 4.25 -15.70 12.39
N MET A 109 4.92 -14.90 11.54
CA MET A 109 5.94 -13.96 11.99
C MET A 109 5.51 -12.50 11.83
N SER A 110 5.18 -12.08 10.61
CA SER A 110 4.85 -10.68 10.33
C SER A 110 3.35 -10.42 10.37
N GLY A 111 2.51 -11.44 10.16
CA GLY A 111 1.06 -11.33 10.08
C GLY A 111 0.59 -10.88 8.69
N CYS A 112 -0.65 -11.21 8.32
CA CYS A 112 -1.23 -10.76 7.06
C CYS A 112 -1.57 -9.26 7.11
N ALA A 113 -1.04 -8.48 6.16
CA ALA A 113 -1.25 -7.04 6.07
C ALA A 113 -2.53 -6.68 5.31
N PHE A 114 -2.73 -7.24 4.11
CA PHE A 114 -3.91 -7.00 3.27
C PHE A 114 -4.07 -8.08 2.20
N TYR A 115 -5.19 -8.01 1.49
CA TYR A 115 -5.59 -8.93 0.43
C TYR A 115 -5.97 -8.15 -0.84
N GLU A 116 -5.50 -8.64 -1.97
CA GLU A 116 -5.88 -8.17 -3.30
C GLU A 116 -6.72 -9.24 -3.98
N VAL A 117 -7.92 -8.88 -4.44
CA VAL A 117 -8.84 -9.80 -5.11
C VAL A 117 -8.91 -9.44 -6.58
N PHE A 118 -8.67 -10.43 -7.44
CA PHE A 118 -8.71 -10.29 -8.89
C PHE A 118 -9.80 -11.18 -9.49
N VAL A 119 -10.46 -10.67 -10.53
CA VAL A 119 -11.35 -11.43 -11.40
C VAL A 119 -10.82 -11.35 -12.82
N ASN A 120 -10.47 -12.50 -13.42
CA ASN A 120 -9.83 -12.57 -14.74
C ASN A 120 -8.65 -11.57 -14.85
N GLU A 121 -7.75 -11.60 -13.86
CA GLU A 121 -6.56 -10.73 -13.77
C GLU A 121 -6.83 -9.24 -13.51
N SER A 122 -8.09 -8.81 -13.46
CA SER A 122 -8.46 -7.44 -13.11
C SER A 122 -8.63 -7.29 -11.60
N LEU A 123 -7.95 -6.32 -10.98
CA LEU A 123 -8.09 -6.01 -9.56
C LEU A 123 -9.49 -5.47 -9.27
N VAL A 124 -10.25 -6.16 -8.43
CA VAL A 124 -11.62 -5.76 -8.04
C VAL A 124 -11.70 -5.27 -6.59
N ALA A 125 -10.78 -5.68 -5.72
CA ALA A 125 -10.74 -5.21 -4.34
C ALA A 125 -9.32 -5.21 -3.76
N ASN A 126 -9.07 -4.27 -2.85
CA ASN A 126 -7.94 -4.26 -1.93
C ASN A 126 -8.52 -4.05 -0.52
N THR A 127 -8.32 -5.00 0.38
CA THR A 127 -9.03 -5.04 1.67
C THR A 127 -8.20 -5.69 2.77
N THR A 128 -8.52 -5.40 4.02
CA THR A 128 -8.01 -6.11 5.21
C THR A 128 -9.01 -7.15 5.75
N SER A 129 -10.23 -7.16 5.23
CA SER A 129 -11.25 -8.16 5.57
C SER A 129 -10.95 -9.51 4.94
N LEU A 130 -11.46 -10.59 5.53
CA LEU A 130 -11.37 -11.97 4.99
C LEU A 130 -12.49 -12.31 3.98
N TYR A 131 -13.21 -11.30 3.50
CA TYR A 131 -14.22 -11.45 2.47
C TYR A 131 -14.38 -10.16 1.67
N THR A 132 -14.89 -10.28 0.45
CA THR A 132 -15.39 -9.17 -0.38
C THR A 132 -16.59 -9.63 -1.22
N GLU A 133 -17.46 -8.70 -1.61
CA GLU A 133 -18.47 -8.97 -2.64
C GLU A 133 -17.86 -8.73 -4.02
N VAL A 134 -18.12 -9.63 -4.96
CA VAL A 134 -17.67 -9.56 -6.35
C VAL A 134 -18.89 -9.50 -7.27
N PHE A 135 -18.86 -8.58 -8.23
CA PHE A 135 -19.89 -8.42 -9.25
C PHE A 135 -19.49 -9.12 -10.56
N PHE A 136 -20.37 -9.97 -11.07
CA PHE A 136 -20.25 -10.65 -12.37
C PHE A 136 -21.30 -10.09 -13.34
N PRO A 137 -20.90 -9.33 -14.37
CA PRO A 137 -21.84 -8.62 -15.23
C PRO A 137 -22.60 -9.54 -16.21
N GLU A 138 -22.01 -10.68 -16.57
CA GLU A 138 -22.53 -11.58 -17.59
C GLU A 138 -22.38 -13.04 -17.17
N ALA A 139 -23.09 -13.93 -17.85
CA ALA A 139 -22.85 -15.36 -17.72
C ALA A 139 -21.49 -15.69 -18.35
N GLY A 140 -20.72 -16.56 -17.70
CA GLY A 140 -19.37 -16.89 -18.16
C GLY A 140 -18.58 -17.69 -17.14
N THR A 141 -17.37 -18.07 -17.56
CA THR A 141 -16.38 -18.65 -16.66
C THR A 141 -15.49 -17.54 -16.13
N TYR A 142 -15.34 -17.48 -14.81
CA TYR A 142 -14.53 -16.48 -14.13
C TYR A 142 -13.46 -17.15 -13.28
N THR A 143 -12.25 -16.61 -13.35
CA THR A 143 -11.16 -16.97 -12.44
C THR A 143 -11.08 -15.93 -11.34
N ILE A 144 -11.23 -16.35 -10.09
CA ILE A 144 -11.10 -15.52 -8.90
C ILE A 144 -9.75 -15.84 -8.25
N THR A 145 -8.91 -14.83 -8.08
CA THR A 145 -7.63 -14.94 -7.39
C THR A 145 -7.63 -14.04 -6.16
N VAL A 146 -7.28 -14.59 -5.00
CA VAL A 146 -7.00 -13.80 -3.80
C VAL A 146 -5.50 -13.88 -3.52
N VAL A 147 -4.83 -12.74 -3.53
CA VAL A 147 -3.42 -12.58 -3.13
C VAL A 147 -3.37 -12.04 -1.72
N ALA A 148 -2.78 -12.79 -0.79
CA ALA A 148 -2.47 -12.32 0.55
C ALA A 148 -1.04 -11.74 0.57
N ARG A 149 -0.88 -10.59 1.23
CA ARG A 149 0.43 -9.99 1.50
C ARG A 149 0.62 -9.84 2.99
N ASP A 150 1.81 -10.15 3.48
CA ASP A 150 2.19 -9.96 4.88
C ASP A 150 2.81 -8.57 5.14
N TYR A 151 3.23 -8.29 6.38
CA TYR A 151 3.88 -7.01 6.73
C TYR A 151 5.36 -6.93 6.32
N ALA A 152 6.00 -8.05 5.99
CA ALA A 152 7.34 -8.12 5.46
C ALA A 152 7.41 -7.86 3.94
N GLY A 153 6.27 -7.97 3.26
CA GLY A 153 6.08 -7.84 1.82
C GLY A 153 6.01 -9.16 1.07
N ASN A 154 6.07 -10.32 1.74
CA ASN A 154 5.91 -11.63 1.08
C ASN A 154 4.44 -11.85 0.67
N THR A 155 4.24 -12.69 -0.34
CA THR A 155 2.92 -12.90 -0.94
C THR A 155 2.64 -14.36 -1.22
N ALA A 156 1.39 -14.76 -1.03
CA ALA A 156 0.85 -16.02 -1.51
C ALA A 156 -0.50 -15.78 -2.19
N GLN A 157 -0.95 -16.74 -2.99
CA GLN A 157 -2.22 -16.63 -3.69
C GLN A 157 -3.02 -17.92 -3.67
N SER A 158 -4.34 -17.77 -3.69
CA SER A 158 -5.30 -18.85 -3.89
C SER A 158 -6.18 -18.50 -5.09
N MET A 159 -6.53 -19.51 -5.89
CA MET A 159 -7.33 -19.35 -7.09
C MET A 159 -8.49 -20.36 -7.11
N VAL A 160 -9.65 -19.91 -7.58
CA VAL A 160 -10.79 -20.78 -7.93
C VAL A 160 -11.38 -20.34 -9.27
N VAL A 161 -11.92 -21.29 -10.02
CA VAL A 161 -12.69 -21.05 -11.23
C VAL A 161 -14.17 -21.27 -10.92
N VAL A 162 -15.04 -20.37 -11.37
CA VAL A 162 -16.50 -20.48 -11.19
C VAL A 162 -17.22 -20.27 -12.51
N GLN A 163 -18.39 -20.89 -12.64
CA GLN A 163 -19.27 -20.69 -13.79
C GLN A 163 -20.49 -19.88 -13.37
N VAL A 164 -20.58 -18.64 -13.83
CA VAL A 164 -21.77 -17.81 -13.63
C VAL A 164 -22.75 -18.09 -14.75
N ILE A 165 -23.99 -18.42 -14.40
CA ILE A 165 -25.10 -18.57 -15.35
C ILE A 165 -26.04 -17.38 -15.23
N ALA A 166 -26.76 -17.07 -16.31
CA ALA A 166 -27.76 -16.03 -16.27
C ALA A 166 -28.83 -16.37 -15.21
N PRO A 167 -29.31 -15.40 -14.42
CA PRO A 167 -30.51 -15.59 -13.64
C PRO A 167 -31.61 -16.05 -14.58
N TYR A 168 -32.22 -17.19 -14.25
CA TYR A 168 -33.30 -17.79 -15.02
C TYR A 168 -34.28 -16.69 -15.44
N PRO A 169 -34.65 -16.56 -16.73
CA PRO A 169 -35.51 -15.46 -17.14
C PRO A 169 -36.83 -15.54 -16.38
N ALA A 170 -37.25 -14.41 -15.81
CA ALA A 170 -38.65 -14.24 -15.45
C ALA A 170 -39.44 -14.56 -16.71
N THR A 171 -40.31 -15.56 -16.61
CA THR A 171 -41.30 -15.88 -17.62
C THR A 171 -42.04 -14.59 -17.98
N GLU A 172 -41.74 -13.99 -19.13
CA GLU A 172 -42.69 -13.05 -19.72
C GLU A 172 -43.91 -13.87 -20.13
N GLU A 173 -44.90 -13.95 -19.24
CA GLU A 173 -46.25 -14.33 -19.65
C GLU A 173 -46.69 -13.34 -20.73
N GLY A 174 -46.75 -13.85 -21.96
CA GLY A 174 -47.15 -13.10 -23.14
C GLY A 174 -48.49 -12.42 -22.93
N HIS A 175 -48.46 -11.11 -22.72
CA HIS A 175 -49.63 -10.26 -22.89
C HIS A 175 -49.77 -9.93 -24.37
N GLN A 176 -50.59 -10.73 -25.05
CA GLN A 176 -51.13 -10.43 -26.37
C GLN A 176 -51.79 -9.03 -26.34
N PRO A 177 -51.50 -8.11 -27.29
CA PRO A 177 -52.19 -6.83 -27.34
C PRO A 177 -53.61 -7.05 -27.86
N SER A 178 -54.61 -6.95 -26.98
CA SER A 178 -56.02 -6.82 -27.37
C SER A 178 -56.30 -5.37 -27.75
N SER A 179 -56.83 -5.19 -28.96
CA SER A 179 -57.14 -3.93 -29.63
C SER A 179 -58.07 -2.98 -28.84
N THR A 180 -57.72 -1.69 -28.89
CA THR A 180 -58.55 -0.50 -28.54
C THR A 180 -59.83 -0.43 -29.42
N PRO A 181 -60.89 0.29 -29.00
CA PRO A 181 -60.93 1.74 -29.26
C PRO A 181 -61.57 2.63 -28.17
N THR A 182 -61.12 3.89 -28.17
CA THR A 182 -61.65 5.09 -27.46
C THR A 182 -62.93 5.62 -28.13
N PRO A 183 -63.85 6.28 -27.38
CA PRO A 183 -64.06 7.73 -27.54
C PRO A 183 -64.28 8.45 -26.18
N SER A 184 -63.56 9.54 -25.87
CA SER A 184 -63.87 10.97 -26.13
C SER A 184 -64.95 11.63 -25.26
N ALA A 185 -64.48 12.59 -24.44
CA ALA A 185 -64.96 13.98 -24.26
C ALA A 185 -65.83 14.38 -23.04
N GLU A 186 -65.53 15.63 -22.62
CA GLU A 186 -66.31 16.62 -21.83
C GLU A 186 -66.24 16.58 -20.29
N THR A 187 -66.27 17.66 -19.49
CA THR A 187 -66.19 19.13 -19.63
C THR A 187 -66.29 19.72 -18.20
N SER A 188 -65.35 20.60 -17.84
CA SER A 188 -65.45 21.86 -17.06
C SER A 188 -65.83 22.00 -15.57
N GLU A 189 -65.26 23.10 -15.06
CA GLU A 189 -65.63 24.02 -13.96
C GLU A 189 -65.23 23.66 -12.53
N SER A 190 -64.93 24.59 -11.61
CA SER A 190 -64.52 26.01 -11.53
C SER A 190 -64.83 26.39 -10.07
N SER A 191 -63.95 27.10 -9.36
CA SER A 191 -64.30 28.17 -8.40
C SER A 191 -63.23 28.44 -7.33
N THR A 192 -62.81 29.69 -7.37
CA THR A 192 -62.03 30.63 -6.53
C THR A 192 -62.57 30.70 -5.07
N VAL A 193 -62.01 31.30 -4.00
CA VAL A 193 -61.18 32.51 -3.74
C VAL A 193 -60.64 32.44 -2.28
N GLU A 194 -59.44 32.96 -1.99
CA GLU A 194 -59.15 34.04 -0.99
C GLU A 194 -57.71 34.07 -0.44
N ALA A 195 -57.10 35.25 -0.61
CA ALA A 195 -55.92 35.80 0.08
C ALA A 195 -56.39 36.64 1.28
N PRO A 196 -55.56 37.34 2.11
CA PRO A 196 -54.12 37.62 1.98
C PRO A 196 -53.32 37.52 3.30
N SER A 197 -51.99 37.70 3.24
CA SER A 197 -51.25 38.72 4.02
C SER A 197 -49.73 38.49 3.95
N ALA A 198 -49.00 39.59 3.82
CA ALA A 198 -47.57 39.69 3.51
C ALA A 198 -46.66 39.63 4.75
N ALA A 199 -45.41 39.20 4.57
CA ALA A 199 -44.20 39.95 4.97
C ALA A 199 -42.88 39.17 4.73
N ALA A 200 -41.87 39.92 4.28
CA ALA A 200 -40.41 39.70 4.40
C ALA A 200 -39.79 38.57 3.54
N SER A 201 -38.55 38.62 3.07
CA SER A 201 -37.53 39.64 2.81
C SER A 201 -36.37 38.86 2.15
N GLU A 202 -35.72 39.46 1.16
CA GLU A 202 -34.37 39.21 0.60
C GLU A 202 -33.64 37.88 0.85
N GLY A 203 -33.11 37.28 -0.23
CA GLY A 203 -32.05 36.28 -0.11
C GLY A 203 -31.80 35.42 -1.35
N SER A 204 -31.20 36.03 -2.38
CA SER A 204 -30.63 35.33 -3.54
C SER A 204 -29.60 34.28 -3.14
N LEU A 205 -29.81 33.00 -3.52
CA LEU A 205 -28.73 32.01 -3.64
C LEU A 205 -29.04 31.08 -4.82
N GLY A 206 -28.13 31.10 -5.79
CA GLY A 206 -28.21 30.35 -7.04
C GLY A 206 -28.07 28.83 -6.85
N GLN A 207 -28.53 28.13 -7.89
CA GLN A 207 -28.33 26.71 -8.12
C GLN A 207 -26.85 26.29 -7.96
N PRO A 208 -26.57 25.09 -7.44
CA PRO A 208 -25.45 24.31 -7.91
C PRO A 208 -25.94 23.19 -8.82
N THR A 209 -25.47 23.30 -10.06
CA THR A 209 -25.48 22.30 -11.11
C THR A 209 -24.70 21.05 -10.69
N HIS A 210 -25.13 19.90 -11.23
CA HIS A 210 -24.45 18.60 -11.18
C HIS A 210 -22.94 18.72 -11.40
N GLN A 211 -22.15 18.61 -10.33
CA GLN A 211 -20.70 18.36 -10.43
C GLN A 211 -20.47 16.87 -10.15
N ARG A 212 -20.23 16.15 -11.24
CA ARG A 212 -19.69 14.79 -11.25
C ARG A 212 -18.43 14.78 -10.39
N LYS A 213 -18.49 14.13 -9.24
CA LYS A 213 -17.32 13.87 -8.41
C LYS A 213 -16.39 12.97 -9.20
N TRP A 214 -15.29 13.55 -9.67
CA TRP A 214 -14.15 12.80 -10.15
C TRP A 214 -13.75 11.82 -9.05
N VAL A 215 -13.79 10.54 -9.41
CA VAL A 215 -13.20 9.45 -8.64
C VAL A 215 -11.76 9.86 -8.38
N MET A 216 -11.45 10.15 -7.12
CA MET A 216 -10.07 10.22 -6.67
C MET A 216 -9.49 8.83 -6.92
N PHE A 217 -8.69 8.72 -7.98
CA PHE A 217 -7.76 7.62 -8.17
C PHE A 217 -6.75 7.75 -7.03
N ALA A 218 -7.09 7.20 -5.87
CA ALA A 218 -6.15 6.99 -4.80
C ALA A 218 -5.22 5.87 -5.25
N LEU A 219 -4.22 6.25 -6.05
CA LEU A 219 -3.00 5.48 -6.20
C LEU A 219 -2.32 5.53 -4.83
N LEU A 220 -2.78 4.70 -3.89
CA LEU A 220 -1.99 4.34 -2.73
C LEU A 220 -0.90 3.41 -3.24
N LEU A 221 0.12 4.02 -3.84
CA LEU A 221 1.42 3.42 -3.96
C LEU A 221 1.87 3.21 -2.50
N LEU A 222 1.56 2.05 -1.93
CA LEU A 222 2.25 1.54 -0.76
C LEU A 222 3.66 1.19 -1.26
N LEU A 223 4.44 2.24 -1.53
CA LEU A 223 5.88 2.13 -1.65
C LEU A 223 6.30 1.47 -0.37
N VAL A 224 6.85 0.27 -0.50
CA VAL A 224 7.94 -0.17 0.36
C VAL A 224 9.07 0.85 0.12
N ALA A 225 8.91 2.05 0.67
CA ALA A 225 9.92 3.08 0.58
C ALA A 225 11.12 2.49 1.32
N PRO A 226 12.28 2.32 0.66
CA PRO A 226 13.45 1.79 1.34
C PRO A 226 13.73 2.71 2.53
N ALA A 227 13.63 2.18 3.75
CA ALA A 227 13.77 3.00 4.93
C ALA A 227 15.13 3.70 4.90
N ILE A 228 15.10 5.04 4.93
CA ILE A 228 16.28 5.90 4.81
C ILE A 228 16.95 6.01 6.18
N PHE A 229 18.26 5.76 6.22
CA PHE A 229 19.05 5.86 7.45
C PHE A 229 19.95 7.09 7.43
N PHE A 230 20.23 7.63 8.62
CA PHE A 230 21.14 8.74 8.81
C PHE A 230 22.38 8.28 9.57
N VAL A 231 23.55 8.29 8.92
CA VAL A 231 24.85 8.16 9.59
C VAL A 231 25.41 9.56 9.82
N PHE A 232 25.43 10.02 11.07
CA PHE A 232 26.00 11.32 11.42
C PHE A 232 27.50 11.19 11.72
N ILE A 233 28.35 11.81 10.90
CA ILE A 233 29.78 11.97 11.20
C ILE A 233 29.93 13.21 12.10
N LYS A 234 30.17 13.01 13.40
CA LYS A 234 30.50 14.12 14.32
C LYS A 234 32.01 14.30 14.44
N ARG A 235 32.52 15.42 13.94
CA ARG A 235 33.88 15.89 14.23
C ARG A 235 34.01 16.14 15.74
N LYS A 236 34.83 15.38 16.48
CA LYS A 236 35.34 15.86 17.77
C LYS A 236 36.35 16.97 17.45
N LYS A 237 36.01 18.24 17.72
CA LYS A 237 36.97 19.34 17.69
C LYS A 237 38.11 19.01 18.67
N LEU A 238 39.29 18.66 18.18
CA LEU A 238 40.52 18.76 18.97
C LEU A 238 40.87 20.26 19.06
N ARG A 239 40.75 20.86 20.24
CA ARG A 239 41.39 22.15 20.51
C ARG A 239 42.89 21.90 20.56
N ALA A 240 43.63 22.40 19.57
CA ALA A 240 45.08 22.50 19.68
C ALA A 240 45.39 23.53 20.78
N ILE A 241 45.82 23.05 21.95
CA ILE A 241 46.50 23.89 22.94
C ILE A 241 47.90 24.14 22.38
N VAL A 242 48.11 25.27 21.72
CA VAL A 242 49.46 25.79 21.46
C VAL A 242 49.96 26.39 22.77
N ARG A 243 50.60 25.59 23.62
CA ARG A 243 51.52 26.14 24.62
C ARG A 243 52.85 26.39 23.91
N ARG A 244 53.06 27.62 23.41
CA ARG A 244 54.42 28.11 23.15
C ARG A 244 55.10 28.27 24.51
N GLY A 245 55.88 27.27 24.88
CA GLY A 245 56.92 27.41 25.89
C GLY A 245 58.21 27.88 25.25
N SER A 246 58.96 28.67 26.01
CA SER A 246 60.38 29.03 25.86
C SER A 246 60.73 30.28 25.05
N SER A 247 61.03 31.36 25.78
CA SER A 247 62.40 31.89 25.79
C SER A 247 62.69 32.57 27.13
N LYS A 248 63.48 31.88 27.96
CA LYS A 248 64.33 32.50 28.99
C LYS A 248 65.66 32.79 28.30
N GLY A 249 66.18 34.01 28.47
CA GLY A 249 67.52 34.35 28.01
C GLY A 249 67.83 35.82 28.20
N GLU A 250 67.78 36.31 29.44
CA GLU A 250 68.29 37.64 29.79
C GLU A 250 69.37 37.43 30.86
N GLY A 251 70.59 37.81 30.52
CA GLY A 251 71.76 37.60 31.37
C GLY A 251 73.08 37.78 30.63
N ARG A 252 73.45 39.03 30.32
CA ARG A 252 74.68 39.67 30.81
C ARG A 252 74.76 41.12 30.38
#